data_AF-A0A3A0FH08-F1
#
_entry.id   AF-A0A3A0FH08-F1
#
_cell.length_a   1.000
_cell.length_b   1.000
_cell.length_c   1.000
_cell.angle_alpha   90.00
_cell.angle_beta   90.00
_cell.angle_gamma   90.00
#
_symmetry.space_group_name_H-M   'P 1'
#
loop_
_entity.id
_entity.type
_entity.pdbx_description
1 polymer ?
#
loop_
_entity_poly.entity_id
_entity_poly.type
_entity_poly.pdbx_seq_one_letter_code
_entity_poly.pdbx_strand_id
1 'polypeptide(L)'
;MVSALVVASAVLLGVVVFRPSKSNADASAIVGTTDSLRQPVHWHADFAVFVNGERFDFDKPEFISKEGEENNPWVHIHEPRPTVVHVHREQTTWDEFMRSLGFELTDSKLSLPDGRVFETGGEASLKFYVNGVRVDTIMFESISDLSQVLISFGPESDSEVRETQIPMVTDQACIPSELCLDRVPAVPEPEPCTKSSGSCTG
;
A
#
# COMPACT_ATOMS: atom_id res chain seq x y z
N MET A 1 -95.75 19.56 6.07
CA MET A 1 -95.00 18.81 5.04
C MET A 1 -93.59 19.40 4.96
N VAL A 2 -92.60 18.71 5.51
CA VAL A 2 -91.18 18.92 5.18
C VAL A 2 -90.56 17.52 5.17
N SER A 3 -90.19 17.06 3.98
CA SER A 3 -89.73 15.70 3.70
C SER A 3 -88.32 15.46 4.26
N ALA A 4 -88.14 14.31 4.90
CA ALA A 4 -86.84 13.77 5.25
C ALA A 4 -86.10 13.33 3.99
N LEU A 5 -84.82 13.70 3.86
CA LEU A 5 -83.91 13.10 2.88
C LEU A 5 -82.79 12.38 3.63
N VAL A 6 -82.83 11.06 3.56
CA VAL A 6 -81.79 10.15 4.02
C VAL A 6 -80.61 10.27 3.05
N VAL A 7 -79.45 10.71 3.52
CA VAL A 7 -78.22 10.71 2.73
C VAL A 7 -77.51 9.38 3.00
N ALA A 8 -77.54 8.49 2.00
CA ALA A 8 -76.83 7.22 2.02
C ALA A 8 -75.33 7.45 1.75
N SER A 9 -74.49 7.05 2.70
CA SER A 9 -73.02 7.07 2.56
C SER A 9 -72.57 5.96 1.60
N ALA A 10 -72.05 6.34 0.43
CA ALA A 10 -71.39 5.41 -0.48
C ALA A 10 -69.92 5.25 -0.07
N VAL A 11 -69.56 4.08 0.46
CA VAL A 11 -68.16 3.70 0.73
C VAL A 11 -67.53 3.26 -0.59
N LEU A 12 -66.68 4.10 -1.17
CA LEU A 12 -65.84 3.75 -2.31
C LEU A 12 -64.64 2.92 -1.81
N LEU A 13 -64.73 1.59 -1.89
CA LEU A 13 -63.55 0.72 -1.81
C LEU A 13 -62.68 0.96 -3.05
N GLY A 14 -61.62 1.75 -2.90
CA GLY A 14 -60.57 1.87 -3.90
C GLY A 14 -59.77 0.56 -4.00
N VAL A 15 -59.91 -0.15 -5.11
CA VAL A 15 -59.02 -1.26 -5.46
C VAL A 15 -57.68 -0.66 -5.88
N VAL A 16 -56.68 -0.74 -5.01
CA VAL A 16 -55.30 -0.39 -5.36
C VAL A 16 -54.78 -1.46 -6.31
N VAL A 17 -54.77 -1.17 -7.61
CA VAL A 17 -54.12 -2.01 -8.61
C VAL A 17 -52.62 -1.84 -8.44
N PHE A 18 -51.98 -2.77 -7.74
CA PHE A 18 -50.53 -2.88 -7.68
C PHE A 18 -50.02 -3.19 -9.09
N ARG A 19 -49.51 -2.17 -9.79
CA ARG A 19 -48.68 -2.40 -10.99
C ARG A 19 -47.30 -2.84 -10.48
N PRO A 20 -46.85 -4.07 -10.76
CA PRO A 20 -45.47 -4.41 -10.46
C PRO A 20 -44.58 -3.46 -11.25
N SER A 21 -43.81 -2.64 -10.53
CA SER A 21 -42.71 -1.89 -11.13
C SER A 21 -41.80 -2.92 -11.79
N LYS A 22 -41.57 -2.80 -13.10
CA LYS A 22 -40.54 -3.58 -13.77
C LYS A 22 -39.23 -3.24 -13.07
N SER A 23 -38.74 -4.15 -12.24
CA SER A 23 -37.37 -4.07 -11.73
C SER A 23 -36.46 -4.01 -12.95
N ASN A 24 -35.67 -2.95 -13.07
CA ASN A 24 -34.54 -2.92 -14.00
C ASN A 24 -33.53 -3.96 -13.48
N ALA A 25 -33.76 -5.23 -13.81
CA ALA A 25 -32.88 -6.35 -13.47
C ALA A 25 -31.75 -6.50 -14.51
N ASP A 26 -31.31 -5.38 -15.11
CA ASP A 26 -30.23 -5.33 -16.10
C ASP A 26 -29.01 -4.53 -15.59
N ALA A 27 -28.87 -4.36 -14.27
CA ALA A 27 -27.56 -4.08 -13.70
C ALA A 27 -26.88 -5.43 -13.47
N SER A 28 -26.18 -5.93 -14.48
CA SER A 28 -25.16 -6.96 -14.27
C SER A 28 -24.23 -6.42 -13.20
N ALA A 29 -24.28 -6.98 -11.99
CA ALA A 29 -23.29 -6.67 -10.97
C ALA A 29 -21.96 -7.17 -11.52
N ILE A 30 -21.16 -6.26 -12.09
CA ILE A 30 -19.79 -6.57 -12.44
C ILE A 30 -19.08 -6.75 -11.11
N VAL A 31 -18.92 -8.00 -10.70
CA VAL A 31 -17.98 -8.36 -9.65
C VAL A 31 -16.63 -7.91 -10.17
N GLY A 32 -16.07 -6.85 -9.59
CA GLY A 32 -14.76 -6.35 -9.94
C GLY A 32 -13.73 -7.49 -9.91
N THR A 33 -12.76 -7.46 -10.82
CA THR A 33 -11.55 -8.26 -10.65
C THR A 33 -10.84 -7.83 -9.37
N THR A 34 -10.01 -8.67 -8.77
CA THR A 34 -9.22 -8.33 -7.57
C THR A 34 -8.42 -7.04 -7.73
N ASP A 35 -7.97 -6.73 -8.95
CA ASP A 35 -7.27 -5.48 -9.26
C ASP A 35 -8.19 -4.25 -9.29
N SER A 36 -9.47 -4.42 -9.66
CA SER A 36 -10.44 -3.32 -9.67
C SER A 36 -11.08 -3.03 -8.31
N LEU A 37 -10.80 -3.85 -7.29
CA LEU A 37 -11.31 -3.65 -5.93
C LEU A 37 -10.39 -2.75 -5.08
N ARG A 38 -9.10 -2.65 -5.44
CA ARG A 38 -8.12 -1.80 -4.76
C ARG A 38 -8.05 -0.44 -5.44
N GLN A 39 -8.23 0.64 -4.67
CA GLN A 39 -8.17 2.02 -5.15
C GLN A 39 -6.75 2.45 -5.52
N PRO A 40 -6.61 3.35 -6.51
CA PRO A 40 -5.35 4.01 -6.77
C PRO A 40 -4.96 4.89 -5.58
N VAL A 41 -3.69 4.84 -5.22
CA VAL A 41 -3.09 5.73 -4.21
C VAL A 41 -1.78 6.28 -4.77
N HIS A 42 -1.15 7.21 -4.07
CA HIS A 42 0.25 7.52 -4.31
C HIS A 42 0.92 7.76 -2.95
N TRP A 43 1.56 6.71 -2.44
CA TRP A 43 2.20 6.72 -1.12
C TRP A 43 3.69 6.46 -1.25
N HIS A 44 4.44 7.04 -0.32
CA HIS A 44 5.88 6.85 -0.24
C HIS A 44 6.24 6.23 1.10
N ALA A 45 7.13 5.24 1.12
CA ALA A 45 7.61 4.62 2.35
C ALA A 45 9.11 4.37 2.29
N ASP A 46 9.81 4.55 3.41
CA ASP A 46 11.25 4.28 3.50
C ASP A 46 11.50 2.83 3.91
N PHE A 47 12.57 2.24 3.38
CA PHE A 47 12.98 0.90 3.79
C PHE A 47 14.49 0.67 3.79
N ALA A 48 14.90 -0.34 4.55
CA ALA A 48 16.24 -0.90 4.48
C ALA A 48 16.23 -2.42 4.72
N VAL A 49 17.18 -3.10 4.09
CA VAL A 49 17.48 -4.52 4.33
C VAL A 49 18.91 -4.63 4.83
N PHE A 50 19.13 -5.38 5.90
CA PHE A 50 20.45 -5.70 6.43
C PHE A 50 20.65 -7.21 6.45
N VAL A 51 21.84 -7.66 6.05
CA VAL A 51 22.27 -9.05 6.10
C VAL A 51 23.64 -9.10 6.76
N ASN A 52 23.72 -9.72 7.94
CA ASN A 52 24.94 -9.84 8.75
C ASN A 52 25.65 -8.48 8.95
N GLY A 53 24.88 -7.46 9.34
CA GLY A 53 25.36 -6.11 9.60
C GLY A 53 25.62 -5.24 8.36
N GLU A 54 25.52 -5.80 7.15
CA GLU A 54 25.71 -5.07 5.89
C GLU A 54 24.36 -4.63 5.32
N ARG A 55 24.22 -3.33 5.01
CA ARG A 55 23.05 -2.79 4.32
C ARG A 55 23.04 -3.27 2.88
N PHE A 56 21.93 -3.85 2.43
CA PHE A 56 21.72 -4.21 1.04
C PHE A 56 21.61 -2.95 0.17
N ASP A 57 22.31 -2.97 -0.96
CA ASP A 57 22.34 -1.89 -1.93
C ASP A 57 21.29 -2.09 -3.04
N PHE A 58 20.27 -1.21 -3.01
CA PHE A 58 19.18 -1.16 -3.99
C PHE A 58 19.45 -0.18 -5.14
N ASP A 59 20.57 0.56 -5.13
CA ASP A 59 20.96 1.50 -6.19
C ASP A 59 21.59 0.76 -7.39
N LYS A 60 20.83 -0.20 -7.94
CA LYS A 60 21.27 -1.06 -9.04
C LYS A 60 20.23 -1.11 -10.15
N PRO A 61 20.65 -1.20 -11.42
CA PRO A 61 19.74 -1.15 -12.56
C PRO A 61 18.61 -2.18 -12.53
N GLU A 62 18.81 -3.34 -11.91
CA GLU A 62 17.80 -4.39 -11.77
C GLU A 62 16.64 -4.03 -10.83
N PHE A 63 16.83 -3.08 -9.90
CA PHE A 63 15.80 -2.67 -8.95
C PHE A 63 15.17 -1.31 -9.30
N ILE A 64 15.95 -0.44 -9.94
CA ILE A 64 15.54 0.93 -10.27
C ILE A 64 14.63 0.94 -11.49
N SER A 65 13.39 1.37 -11.27
CA SER A 65 12.42 1.65 -12.32
C SER A 65 12.70 2.98 -12.99
N LYS A 66 12.23 3.12 -14.24
CA LYS A 66 12.16 4.40 -14.93
C LYS A 66 10.72 4.88 -14.92
N GLU A 67 10.55 6.18 -14.77
CA GLU A 67 9.24 6.83 -14.92
C GLU A 67 8.57 6.47 -16.25
N GLY A 68 7.36 5.90 -16.18
CA GLY A 68 6.58 5.43 -17.32
C GLY A 68 6.99 4.06 -17.90
N GLU A 69 8.03 3.44 -17.35
CA GLU A 69 8.51 2.10 -17.69
C GLU A 69 8.86 1.32 -16.40
N GLU A 70 7.90 1.26 -15.47
CA GLU A 70 8.10 0.69 -14.15
C GLU A 70 8.28 -0.83 -14.19
N ASN A 71 9.21 -1.36 -13.39
CA ASN A 71 9.39 -2.81 -13.23
C ASN A 71 8.10 -3.47 -12.72
N ASN A 72 7.38 -2.77 -11.83
CA ASN A 72 6.03 -3.11 -11.43
C ASN A 72 5.18 -1.82 -11.34
N PRO A 73 4.04 -1.75 -12.05
CA PRO A 73 3.23 -0.53 -12.16
C PRO A 73 2.50 -0.15 -10.86
N TRP A 74 2.47 -1.04 -9.86
CA TRP A 74 1.75 -0.81 -8.61
C TRP A 74 2.68 -0.48 -7.45
N VAL A 75 3.92 -0.95 -7.51
CA VAL A 75 4.90 -0.75 -6.45
C VAL A 75 6.32 -0.85 -6.99
N HIS A 76 7.14 0.16 -6.78
CA HIS A 76 8.49 0.19 -7.31
C HIS A 76 9.38 1.18 -6.54
N ILE A 77 10.66 1.24 -6.91
CA ILE A 77 11.61 2.26 -6.50
C ILE A 77 12.22 2.87 -7.76
N HIS A 78 12.58 4.15 -7.72
CA HIS A 78 13.28 4.82 -8.83
C HIS A 78 14.31 5.83 -8.33
N GLU A 79 15.13 6.33 -9.25
CA GLU A 79 16.06 7.43 -8.97
C GLU A 79 15.28 8.71 -8.60
N PRO A 80 15.78 9.54 -7.67
CA PRO A 80 17.10 9.45 -7.03
C PRO A 80 17.08 8.72 -5.68
N ARG A 81 16.02 7.97 -5.36
CA ARG A 81 15.75 7.44 -4.01
C ARG A 81 15.53 5.94 -4.03
N PRO A 82 16.59 5.13 -4.19
CA PRO A 82 16.50 3.66 -4.20
C PRO A 82 16.00 3.04 -2.88
N THR A 83 15.73 3.87 -1.87
CA THR A 83 15.31 3.47 -0.51
C THR A 83 13.92 4.00 -0.17
N VAL A 84 13.23 4.63 -1.13
CA VAL A 84 11.84 5.08 -1.02
C VAL A 84 11.00 4.25 -1.98
N VAL A 85 10.03 3.52 -1.44
CA VAL A 85 9.04 2.76 -2.20
C VAL A 85 7.91 3.68 -2.62
N HIS A 86 7.55 3.62 -3.91
CA HIS A 86 6.39 4.29 -4.49
C HIS A 86 5.27 3.28 -4.63
N VAL A 87 4.09 3.60 -4.10
CA VAL A 87 2.92 2.72 -4.08
C VAL A 87 1.77 3.38 -4.82
N HIS A 88 1.29 2.73 -5.87
CA HIS A 88 0.22 3.24 -6.74
C HIS A 88 -1.13 2.54 -6.53
N ARG A 89 -1.22 1.60 -5.57
CA ARG A 89 -2.41 0.82 -5.27
C ARG A 89 -2.54 0.53 -3.78
N GLU A 90 -3.69 0.84 -3.18
CA GLU A 90 -3.92 0.58 -1.76
C GLU A 90 -3.76 -0.92 -1.44
N GLN A 91 -3.52 -1.26 -0.17
CA GLN A 91 -3.35 -2.65 0.28
C GLN A 91 -2.21 -3.42 -0.41
N THR A 92 -1.31 -2.73 -1.12
CA THR A 92 -0.03 -3.30 -1.55
C THR A 92 0.77 -3.66 -0.30
N THR A 93 1.23 -4.90 -0.20
CA THR A 93 1.97 -5.38 0.99
C THR A 93 3.48 -5.32 0.78
N TRP A 94 4.22 -5.40 1.89
CA TRP A 94 5.67 -5.55 1.82
C TRP A 94 6.11 -6.86 1.13
N ASP A 95 5.33 -7.95 1.22
CA ASP A 95 5.62 -9.17 0.43
C ASP A 95 5.44 -8.94 -1.08
N GLU A 96 4.38 -8.23 -1.50
CA GLU A 96 4.16 -7.87 -2.91
C GLU A 96 5.34 -7.06 -3.46
N PHE A 97 5.79 -6.05 -2.70
CA PHE A 97 6.97 -5.26 -3.05
C PHE A 97 8.24 -6.10 -3.14
N MET A 98 8.57 -6.86 -2.09
CA MET A 98 9.83 -7.62 -2.04
C MET A 98 9.88 -8.68 -3.14
N ARG A 99 8.76 -9.35 -3.44
CA ARG A 99 8.66 -10.28 -4.58
C ARG A 99 8.84 -9.60 -5.92
N SER A 100 8.37 -8.37 -6.09
CA SER A 100 8.57 -7.60 -7.33
C SER A 100 10.05 -7.34 -7.62
N LEU A 101 10.89 -7.30 -6.57
CA LEU A 101 12.35 -7.17 -6.67
C LEU A 101 13.08 -8.52 -6.71
N GLY A 102 12.37 -9.65 -6.74
CA GLY A 102 12.95 -10.99 -6.76
C GLY A 102 13.36 -11.55 -5.39
N PHE A 103 12.96 -10.90 -4.29
CA PHE A 103 13.15 -11.42 -2.95
C PHE A 103 11.99 -12.33 -2.54
N GLU A 104 12.21 -13.20 -1.56
CA GLU A 104 11.13 -13.90 -0.87
C GLU A 104 11.26 -13.73 0.63
N LEU A 105 10.12 -13.51 1.29
CA LEU A 105 10.04 -13.38 2.74
C LEU A 105 9.11 -14.44 3.32
N THR A 106 9.51 -15.00 4.46
CA THR A 106 8.62 -15.63 5.42
C THR A 106 8.80 -14.94 6.79
N ASP A 107 8.12 -15.43 7.83
CA ASP A 107 8.38 -15.04 9.22
C ASP A 107 9.79 -15.38 9.72
N SER A 108 10.49 -16.27 9.03
CA SER A 108 11.74 -16.89 9.48
C SER A 108 12.83 -16.96 8.40
N LYS A 109 12.52 -16.64 7.14
CA LYS A 109 13.43 -16.79 5.99
C LYS A 109 13.42 -15.57 5.08
N LEU A 110 14.60 -15.17 4.61
CA LEU A 110 14.84 -14.16 3.59
C LEU A 110 15.62 -14.81 2.42
N SER A 111 15.03 -14.82 1.23
CA SER A 111 15.72 -15.20 -0.01
C SER A 111 16.08 -13.92 -0.79
N LEU A 112 17.33 -13.82 -1.23
CA LEU A 112 17.81 -12.73 -2.09
C LEU A 112 17.61 -13.08 -3.58
N PRO A 113 17.58 -12.08 -4.48
CA PRO A 113 17.46 -12.30 -5.92
C PRO A 113 18.61 -13.11 -6.54
N ASP A 114 19.78 -13.11 -5.89
CA ASP A 114 20.95 -13.89 -6.30
C ASP A 114 20.89 -15.37 -5.88
N GLY A 115 19.80 -15.79 -5.23
CA GLY A 115 19.56 -17.17 -4.79
C GLY A 115 20.13 -17.51 -3.41
N ARG A 116 20.80 -16.57 -2.72
CA ARG A 116 21.18 -16.79 -1.32
C ARG A 116 19.95 -16.82 -0.43
N VAL A 117 19.93 -17.74 0.53
CA VAL A 117 18.84 -17.96 1.48
C VAL A 117 19.36 -17.83 2.90
N PHE A 118 18.65 -17.05 3.70
CA PHE A 118 18.96 -16.75 5.09
C PHE A 118 17.77 -17.15 5.96
N GLU A 119 17.96 -18.16 6.81
CA GLU A 119 16.90 -18.72 7.64
C GLU A 119 17.26 -18.59 9.12
N THR A 120 16.25 -18.27 9.93
CA THR A 120 16.38 -18.11 11.38
C THR A 120 16.81 -19.43 12.01
N GLY A 121 17.90 -19.41 12.78
CA GLY A 121 18.43 -20.59 13.42
C GLY A 121 19.83 -20.35 13.99
N GLY A 122 20.20 -21.15 15.00
CA GLY A 122 21.47 -20.98 15.70
C GLY A 122 21.53 -19.60 16.39
N GLU A 123 22.56 -18.82 16.06
CA GLU A 123 22.75 -17.47 16.60
C GLU A 123 22.11 -16.37 15.73
N ALA A 124 21.70 -16.67 14.49
CA ALA A 124 21.15 -15.69 13.56
C ALA A 124 19.61 -15.74 13.54
N SER A 125 18.99 -14.57 13.39
CA SER A 125 17.53 -14.45 13.29
C SER A 125 17.10 -13.35 12.33
N LEU A 126 15.99 -13.60 11.63
CA LEU A 126 15.28 -12.61 10.84
C LEU A 126 14.41 -11.75 11.78
N LYS A 127 14.50 -10.44 11.61
CA LYS A 127 13.83 -9.44 12.45
C LYS A 127 13.22 -8.38 11.57
N PHE A 128 12.04 -7.91 11.97
CA PHE A 128 11.29 -6.91 11.25
C PHE A 128 10.95 -5.75 12.17
N TYR A 129 11.10 -4.52 11.68
CA TYR A 129 10.70 -3.33 12.42
C TYR A 129 9.85 -2.44 11.52
N VAL A 130 8.74 -1.97 12.05
CA VAL A 130 7.87 -0.97 11.41
C VAL A 130 7.85 0.26 12.30
N ASN A 131 8.25 1.40 11.76
CA ASN A 131 8.37 2.67 12.50
C ASN A 131 9.18 2.53 13.81
N GLY A 132 10.27 1.75 13.74
CA GLY A 132 11.15 1.47 14.88
C GLY A 132 10.62 0.43 15.88
N VAL A 133 9.41 -0.11 15.69
CA VAL A 133 8.79 -1.11 16.58
C VAL A 133 8.98 -2.50 16.01
N ARG A 134 9.44 -3.44 16.85
CA ARG A 134 9.62 -4.85 16.49
C ARG A 134 8.26 -5.50 16.18
N VAL A 135 8.18 -6.21 15.05
CA VAL A 135 7.03 -7.03 14.66
C VAL A 135 7.46 -8.45 14.28
N ASP A 136 6.51 -9.38 14.26
CA ASP A 136 6.77 -10.80 13.95
C ASP A 136 6.93 -11.03 12.44
N THR A 137 6.20 -10.27 11.62
CA THR A 137 6.25 -10.34 10.16
C THR A 137 5.73 -9.06 9.54
N ILE A 138 6.16 -8.76 8.31
CA ILE A 138 5.61 -7.69 7.47
C ILE A 138 4.91 -8.21 6.22
N MET A 139 4.86 -9.53 6.00
CA MET A 139 4.39 -10.09 4.73
C MET A 139 2.96 -9.64 4.37
N PHE A 140 2.12 -9.49 5.39
CA PHE A 140 0.73 -9.08 5.27
C PHE A 140 0.50 -7.61 5.64
N GLU A 141 1.57 -6.90 6.02
CA GLU A 141 1.49 -5.49 6.36
C GLU A 141 1.39 -4.69 5.07
N SER A 142 0.35 -3.85 4.98
CA SER A 142 0.20 -2.93 3.86
C SER A 142 1.20 -1.80 3.98
N ILE A 143 1.83 -1.43 2.88
CA ILE A 143 2.70 -0.26 2.82
C ILE A 143 1.80 0.96 2.99
N SER A 144 2.11 1.79 3.99
CA SER A 144 1.36 3.02 4.28
C SER A 144 2.26 4.23 4.08
N ASP A 145 1.64 5.38 3.79
CA ASP A 145 2.36 6.63 3.54
C ASP A 145 3.23 7.02 4.75
N LEU A 146 4.48 7.40 4.45
CA LEU A 146 5.55 7.72 5.38
C LEU A 146 5.97 6.60 6.34
N SER A 147 5.56 5.35 6.12
CA SER A 147 6.02 4.23 6.94
C SER A 147 7.51 3.97 6.72
N GLN A 148 8.18 3.50 7.78
CA GLN A 148 9.60 3.13 7.77
C GLN A 148 9.73 1.64 8.10
N VAL A 149 10.36 0.85 7.23
CA VAL A 149 10.54 -0.59 7.45
C VAL A 149 11.99 -1.02 7.43
N LEU A 150 12.39 -1.80 8.43
CA LEU A 150 13.68 -2.48 8.48
C LEU A 150 13.46 -4.00 8.43
N ILE A 151 14.16 -4.66 7.52
CA ILE A 151 14.34 -6.12 7.48
C ILE A 151 15.79 -6.40 7.86
N SER A 152 16.02 -7.10 8.97
CA SER A 152 17.36 -7.41 9.47
C SER A 152 17.54 -8.92 9.61
N PHE A 153 18.52 -9.49 8.94
CA PHE A 153 18.97 -10.86 9.18
C PHE A 153 20.40 -10.85 9.74
N GLY A 154 20.62 -11.51 10.87
CA GLY A 154 21.96 -11.67 11.45
C GLY A 154 21.94 -11.98 12.95
N PRO A 155 23.13 -12.09 13.58
CA PRO A 155 23.26 -12.41 15.00
C PRO A 155 22.94 -11.25 15.96
N GLU A 156 22.73 -10.04 15.43
CA GLU A 156 22.51 -8.83 16.22
C GLU A 156 21.26 -8.96 17.09
N SER A 157 21.39 -8.61 18.36
CA SER A 157 20.28 -8.46 19.30
C SER A 157 19.36 -7.30 18.91
N ASP A 158 18.14 -7.28 19.45
CA ASP A 158 17.20 -6.18 19.21
C ASP A 158 17.73 -4.82 19.69
N SER A 159 18.58 -4.79 20.72
CA SER A 159 19.31 -3.58 21.12
C SER A 159 20.30 -3.12 20.06
N GLU A 160 21.13 -4.03 19.54
CA GLU A 160 22.12 -3.68 18.51
C GLU A 160 21.46 -3.19 17.23
N VAL A 161 20.37 -3.85 16.79
CA VAL A 161 19.61 -3.43 15.60
C VAL A 161 19.00 -2.03 15.81
N ARG A 162 18.43 -1.76 16.99
CA ARG A 162 17.88 -0.43 17.33
C ARG A 162 18.93 0.67 17.33
N GLU A 163 20.14 0.37 17.77
CA GLU A 163 21.21 1.35 17.88
C GLU A 163 21.95 1.58 16.55
N THR A 164 22.03 0.56 15.69
CA THR A 164 22.93 0.59 14.52
C THR A 164 22.24 0.55 13.17
N GLN A 165 21.06 -0.08 13.05
CA GLN A 165 20.41 -0.32 11.76
C GLN A 165 19.12 0.48 11.59
N ILE A 166 18.29 0.61 12.63
CA ILE A 166 17.07 1.44 12.57
C ILE A 166 17.38 2.89 12.17
N PRO A 167 18.43 3.56 12.70
CA PRO A 167 18.78 4.91 12.28
C PRO A 167 19.21 5.04 10.82
N MET A 168 19.48 3.92 10.14
CA MET A 168 19.88 3.88 8.73
C MET A 168 18.69 3.77 7.78
N VAL A 169 17.49 3.47 8.29
CA VAL A 169 16.25 3.65 7.54
C VAL A 169 16.02 5.14 7.41
N THR A 170 15.93 5.61 6.17
CA THR A 170 15.76 7.02 5.86
C THR A 170 14.37 7.51 6.27
N ASP A 171 14.17 8.83 6.21
CA ASP A 171 12.86 9.48 6.30
C ASP A 171 12.56 10.26 5.00
N GLN A 172 13.14 9.83 3.88
CA GLN A 172 13.12 10.54 2.62
C GLN A 172 11.75 10.48 1.93
N ALA A 173 10.87 9.55 2.29
CA ALA A 173 9.52 9.43 1.74
C ALA A 173 8.70 10.72 1.86
N CYS A 174 8.96 11.56 2.87
CA CYS A 174 8.25 12.83 2.99
C CYS A 174 8.64 13.87 1.92
N ILE A 175 9.75 13.67 1.19
CA ILE A 175 10.21 14.57 0.12
C ILE A 175 9.28 14.45 -1.09
N PRO A 176 9.15 13.27 -1.76
CA PRO A 176 8.19 13.13 -2.86
C PRO A 176 6.73 13.23 -2.40
N SER A 177 6.45 13.01 -1.10
CA SER A 177 5.11 13.29 -0.52
C SER A 177 4.80 14.77 -0.30
N GLU A 178 5.79 15.67 -0.44
CA GLU A 178 5.70 17.09 -0.12
C GLU A 178 5.19 17.36 1.32
N LEU A 179 5.68 16.58 2.29
CA LEU A 179 5.30 16.68 3.71
C LEU A 179 6.41 17.27 4.59
N CYS A 180 7.67 17.26 4.13
CA CYS A 180 8.79 17.96 4.76
C CYS A 180 9.28 19.13 3.91
N LEU A 181 8.52 20.23 3.95
CA LEU A 181 8.62 21.39 3.04
C LEU A 181 10.01 22.02 2.96
N ASP A 182 10.80 21.94 4.03
CA ASP A 182 12.16 22.46 4.10
C ASP A 182 13.18 21.63 3.30
N ARG A 183 12.82 20.40 2.93
CA ARG A 183 13.68 19.45 2.20
C ARG A 183 13.23 19.19 0.77
N VAL A 184 12.05 19.69 0.39
CA VAL A 184 11.54 19.59 -0.98
C VAL A 184 12.38 20.50 -1.90
N PRO A 185 13.00 19.96 -2.96
CA PRO A 185 13.77 20.78 -3.89
C PRO A 185 12.89 21.80 -4.62
N ALA A 186 13.48 22.91 -5.05
CA ALA A 186 12.75 23.96 -5.78
C ALA A 186 12.08 23.46 -7.07
N VAL A 187 12.65 22.42 -7.67
CA VAL A 187 12.04 21.64 -8.74
C VAL A 187 11.82 20.24 -8.17
N PRO A 188 10.57 19.88 -7.81
CA PRO A 188 10.24 18.55 -7.31
C PRO A 188 10.64 17.45 -8.31
N GLU A 189 10.88 16.26 -7.78
CA GLU A 189 11.05 15.06 -8.59
C GLU A 189 9.80 14.85 -9.47
N PRO A 190 9.96 14.45 -10.74
CA PRO A 190 8.83 14.14 -11.58
C PRO A 190 8.10 12.93 -11.01
N GLU A 191 6.96 13.19 -10.39
CA GLU A 191 6.13 12.18 -9.77
C GLU A 191 4.77 12.14 -10.49
N PRO A 192 4.36 11.00 -11.05
CA PRO A 192 3.01 10.84 -11.56
C PRO A 192 2.05 10.82 -10.36
N CYS A 193 1.55 12.00 -9.99
CA CYS A 193 0.63 12.31 -8.88
C CYS A 193 1.28 12.93 -7.62
N THR A 194 1.87 14.12 -7.75
CA THR A 194 2.21 15.00 -6.60
C THR A 194 1.13 16.04 -6.30
N LYS A 195 1.12 16.57 -5.07
CA LYS A 195 0.29 17.73 -4.73
C LYS A 195 0.57 18.92 -5.65
N SER A 196 1.83 19.13 -6.03
CA SER A 196 2.22 20.14 -7.00
C SER A 196 1.78 19.84 -8.45
N SER A 197 1.65 18.57 -8.85
CA SER A 197 1.16 18.20 -10.19
C SER A 197 -0.35 18.32 -10.35
N GLY A 198 -1.11 18.35 -9.24
CA GLY A 198 -2.57 18.51 -9.26
C GLY A 198 -3.33 17.35 -9.90
N SER A 199 -2.67 16.21 -10.15
CA SER A 199 -3.24 15.06 -10.89
C SER A 199 -3.71 13.91 -9.99
N CYS A 200 -3.52 13.97 -8.67
CA CYS A 200 -3.96 12.91 -7.76
C CYS A 200 -5.47 13.04 -7.52
N THR A 201 -6.28 12.33 -8.28
CA THR A 201 -7.67 12.04 -7.87
C THR A 201 -7.63 10.84 -6.94
N GLY A 202 -7.55 11.11 -5.62
CA GLY A 202 -8.03 10.16 -4.62
C GLY A 202 -9.55 10.03 -4.67
#